data_AF-A0A9E5DC48-F1
#
_entry.id   AF-A0A9E5DC48-F1
#
_cell.length_a   1.000
_cell.length_b   1.000
_cell.length_c   1.000
_cell.angle_alpha   90.00
_cell.angle_beta   90.00
_cell.angle_gamma   90.00
#
_symmetry.space_group_name_H-M   'P 1'
#
loop_
_entity.id
_entity.type
_entity.pdbx_description
1 polymer ?
#
loop_
_entity_poly.entity_id
_entity_poly.type
_entity_poly.pdbx_seq_one_letter_code
_entity_poly.pdbx_strand_id
1 'polypeptide(L)'
;MMPLSRERNSLMQITYQWVDGLGPVILVRYKKRQFYLCICHHRKDRSIWFFGLEKIFCARCCGIISGLIIGIPLRFLGVTFPISVSLILIIPLIVDGITQLFECRESNNVFRVISGFLFGIGCICVRSIS
;
A
#
# COMPACT_ATOMS: atom_id res chain seq x y z
N MET A 1 -33.05 6.70 -10.15
CA MET A 1 -32.90 7.93 -10.94
C MET A 1 -32.16 8.96 -10.10
N MET A 2 -30.93 9.30 -10.48
CA MET A 2 -30.32 10.62 -10.27
C MET A 2 -29.04 10.68 -11.13
N PRO A 3 -29.11 11.21 -12.36
CA PRO A 3 -27.92 11.59 -13.09
C PRO A 3 -27.60 13.03 -12.69
N LEU A 4 -26.53 13.24 -11.92
CA LEU A 4 -25.91 14.56 -11.84
C LEU A 4 -24.82 14.62 -12.91
N SER A 5 -25.28 14.72 -14.16
CA SER A 5 -24.51 15.20 -15.29
C SER A 5 -24.21 16.68 -15.08
N ARG A 6 -23.07 16.98 -14.44
CA ARG A 6 -22.45 18.30 -14.57
C ARG A 6 -21.39 18.18 -15.66
N GLU A 7 -21.77 18.55 -16.88
CA GLU A 7 -20.82 18.83 -17.95
C GLU A 7 -19.73 19.74 -17.39
N ARG A 8 -18.51 19.21 -17.33
CA ARG A 8 -17.32 20.02 -17.14
C ARG A 8 -16.37 19.62 -18.24
N ASN A 9 -16.15 20.55 -19.16
CA ASN A 9 -14.97 20.61 -20.03
C ASN A 9 -13.71 20.79 -19.18
N SER A 10 -13.46 19.89 -18.22
CA SER A 10 -12.23 19.85 -17.46
C SER A 10 -11.30 18.88 -18.16
N LEU A 11 -10.16 19.40 -18.61
CA LEU A 11 -9.01 18.64 -19.12
C LEU A 11 -8.61 17.47 -18.21
N MET A 12 -9.06 17.48 -16.95
CA MET A 12 -8.91 16.44 -15.94
C MET A 12 -10.27 15.92 -15.47
N GLN A 13 -10.47 14.60 -15.48
CA GLN A 13 -11.61 13.90 -14.87
C GLN A 13 -11.07 12.90 -13.86
N ILE A 14 -11.65 12.88 -12.65
CA ILE A 14 -11.31 11.93 -11.59
C ILE A 14 -12.54 11.06 -11.34
N THR A 15 -12.42 9.74 -11.47
CA THR A 15 -13.54 8.80 -11.29
C THR A 15 -13.09 7.65 -10.41
N TYR A 16 -13.96 7.20 -9.51
CA TYR A 16 -13.76 5.97 -8.75
C TYR A 16 -14.44 4.81 -9.47
N GLN A 17 -13.68 3.76 -9.80
CA GLN A 17 -14.22 2.55 -10.44
C GLN A 17 -13.58 1.31 -9.82
N TRP A 18 -14.33 0.22 -9.82
CA TRP A 18 -13.82 -1.10 -9.47
C TRP A 18 -13.39 -1.81 -10.76
N VAL A 19 -12.13 -2.23 -10.82
CA VAL A 19 -11.56 -2.91 -11.99
C VAL A 19 -11.19 -4.34 -11.58
N ASP A 20 -11.67 -5.32 -12.33
CA ASP A 20 -11.39 -6.72 -12.04
C ASP A 20 -9.88 -7.00 -12.04
N GLY A 21 -9.41 -7.74 -11.04
CA GLY A 21 -7.99 -8.00 -10.80
C GLY A 21 -7.24 -6.86 -10.06
N LEU A 22 -7.64 -5.60 -10.23
CA LEU A 22 -7.03 -4.42 -9.60
C LEU A 22 -7.80 -3.90 -8.37
N GLY A 23 -9.08 -4.22 -8.22
CA GLY A 23 -9.91 -3.74 -7.12
C GLY A 23 -10.29 -2.25 -7.26
N PRO A 24 -10.48 -1.52 -6.14
CA PRO A 24 -10.90 -0.12 -6.17
C PRO A 24 -9.78 0.80 -6.67
N VAL A 25 -10.00 1.46 -7.79
CA VAL A 25 -9.02 2.38 -8.40
C VAL A 25 -9.61 3.77 -8.62
N ILE A 26 -8.77 4.78 -8.43
CA ILE A 26 -9.08 6.15 -8.81
C ILE A 26 -8.50 6.38 -10.20
N LEU A 27 -9.39 6.55 -11.17
CA LEU A 27 -9.07 6.87 -12.55
C LEU A 27 -8.91 8.37 -12.70
N VAL A 28 -7.69 8.82 -12.96
CA VAL A 28 -7.41 10.21 -13.32
C VAL A 28 -7.18 10.26 -14.82
N ARG A 29 -8.17 10.77 -15.55
CA ARG A 29 -8.08 11.02 -16.99
C ARG A 29 -7.62 12.45 -17.20
N TYR A 30 -6.47 12.63 -17.86
CA TYR A 30 -6.00 13.94 -18.28
C TYR A 30 -5.81 13.96 -19.79
N LYS A 31 -6.58 14.78 -20.50
CA LYS A 31 -6.67 14.78 -21.97
C LYS A 31 -6.99 13.36 -22.50
N LYS A 32 -6.09 12.78 -23.32
CA LYS A 32 -6.16 11.39 -23.84
C LYS A 32 -5.40 10.36 -22.99
N ARG A 33 -4.79 10.75 -21.86
CA ARG A 33 -4.07 9.85 -20.96
C ARG A 33 -4.95 9.45 -19.78
N GLN A 34 -4.82 8.20 -19.34
CA GLN A 34 -5.51 7.66 -18.17
C GLN A 34 -4.49 7.12 -17.19
N PHE A 35 -4.62 7.49 -15.92
CA PHE A 35 -3.80 7.02 -14.82
C PHE A 35 -4.68 6.26 -13.84
N TYR A 36 -4.22 5.09 -13.41
CA TYR A 36 -4.91 4.22 -12.45
C TYR A 36 -4.18 4.31 -11.11
N LEU A 37 -4.81 4.91 -10.11
CA LEU A 37 -4.28 4.97 -8.75
C LEU A 37 -4.92 3.84 -7.94
N CYS A 38 -4.17 2.76 -7.77
CA CYS A 38 -4.54 1.62 -6.92
C CYS A 38 -3.80 1.70 -5.59
N ILE A 39 -4.52 1.96 -4.50
CA ILE A 39 -3.94 2.02 -3.14
C ILE A 39 -3.91 0.62 -2.52
N CYS A 40 -4.99 -0.14 -2.69
CA CYS A 40 -5.14 -1.49 -2.16
C CYS A 40 -5.99 -2.32 -3.12
N HIS A 41 -5.48 -3.48 -3.51
CA HIS A 41 -6.19 -4.39 -4.42
C HIS A 41 -7.47 -5.02 -3.83
N HIS A 42 -7.69 -4.90 -2.52
CA HIS A 42 -8.91 -5.34 -1.82
C HIS A 42 -9.37 -6.79 -2.12
N ARG A 43 -8.41 -7.68 -2.36
CA ARG A 43 -8.66 -9.08 -2.74
C ARG A 43 -9.00 -9.89 -1.47
N LYS A 44 -10.12 -10.64 -1.50
CA LYS A 44 -10.76 -11.27 -0.34
C LYS A 44 -9.94 -12.40 0.33
N ASP A 45 -9.13 -13.09 -0.45
CA ASP A 45 -8.17 -14.14 -0.06
C ASP A 45 -7.00 -13.62 0.80
N ARG A 46 -6.71 -12.31 0.75
CA ARG A 46 -5.56 -11.68 1.42
C ARG A 46 -5.90 -10.49 2.30
N SER A 47 -7.17 -10.27 2.57
CA SER A 47 -7.63 -9.30 3.56
C SER A 47 -7.65 -9.94 4.95
N ILE A 48 -7.32 -9.15 5.96
CA ILE A 48 -7.36 -9.60 7.35
C ILE A 48 -8.66 -9.11 8.01
N TRP A 49 -9.15 -9.90 8.97
CA TRP A 49 -10.22 -9.48 9.87
C TRP A 49 -9.60 -8.71 11.04
N PHE A 50 -10.06 -7.47 11.26
CA PHE A 50 -9.51 -6.63 12.33
C PHE A 50 -10.65 -5.89 13.04
N PHE A 51 -10.76 -6.08 14.36
CA PHE A 51 -11.75 -5.37 15.21
C PHE A 51 -13.21 -5.43 14.73
N GLY A 52 -13.69 -6.60 14.28
CA GLY A 52 -15.07 -6.73 13.80
C GLY A 52 -15.32 -6.10 12.42
N LEU A 53 -14.33 -5.42 11.85
CA LEU A 53 -14.40 -4.86 10.51
C LEU A 53 -13.83 -5.88 9.52
N GLU A 54 -14.74 -6.51 8.77
CA GLU A 54 -14.35 -7.39 7.69
C GLU A 54 -13.74 -6.58 6.53
N LYS A 55 -12.55 -7.00 6.11
CA LYS A 55 -12.04 -6.73 4.75
C LYS A 55 -11.94 -5.23 4.44
N ILE A 56 -11.26 -4.43 5.27
CA ILE A 56 -10.96 -3.01 4.94
C ILE A 56 -9.65 -2.88 4.14
N PHE A 57 -8.62 -3.64 4.51
CA PHE A 57 -7.30 -3.54 3.89
C PHE A 57 -6.67 -4.91 3.68
N CYS A 58 -5.72 -4.95 2.74
CA CYS A 58 -4.90 -6.12 2.49
C CYS A 58 -3.91 -6.34 3.65
N ALA A 59 -3.56 -7.60 3.95
CA ALA A 59 -2.59 -7.95 5.00
C ALA A 59 -1.29 -7.13 4.90
N ARG A 60 -0.77 -6.94 3.68
CA ARG A 60 0.40 -6.13 3.38
C ARG A 60 0.21 -4.65 3.75
N CYS A 61 -0.93 -4.08 3.36
CA CYS A 61 -1.31 -2.70 3.59
C CYS A 61 -1.39 -2.43 5.10
N CYS A 62 -2.00 -3.34 5.86
CA CYS A 62 -2.04 -3.31 7.32
C CYS A 62 -0.65 -3.32 7.94
N GLY A 63 0.23 -4.22 7.48
CA GLY A 63 1.62 -4.27 7.89
C GLY A 63 2.33 -2.93 7.69
N ILE A 64 2.31 -2.39 6.46
CA ILE A 64 2.95 -1.11 6.13
C ILE A 64 2.42 0.02 7.01
N ILE A 65 1.09 0.17 7.11
CA ILE A 65 0.46 1.23 7.91
C ILE A 65 0.85 1.09 9.38
N SER A 66 0.81 -0.11 9.96
CA SER A 66 1.22 -0.34 11.35
C SER A 66 2.69 -0.02 11.59
N GLY A 67 3.58 -0.38 10.65
CA GLY A 67 5.01 -0.08 10.72
C GLY A 67 5.30 1.41 10.62
N LEU A 68 4.58 2.14 9.77
CA LEU A 68 4.68 3.61 9.70
C LEU A 68 4.19 4.27 10.99
N ILE A 69 3.02 3.85 11.50
CA ILE A 69 2.43 4.40 12.73
C ILE A 69 3.36 4.16 13.93
N ILE A 70 3.97 2.99 14.05
CA ILE A 70 4.89 2.66 15.14
C ILE A 70 6.28 3.28 14.91
N GLY A 71 6.73 3.40 13.67
CA GLY A 71 8.01 4.01 13.34
C GLY A 71 8.10 5.49 13.73
N ILE A 72 6.99 6.23 13.61
CA ILE A 72 6.94 7.67 13.96
C ILE A 72 7.35 7.94 15.42
N PRO A 73 6.69 7.37 16.45
CA PRO A 73 7.08 7.59 17.84
C PRO A 73 8.48 7.00 18.13
N LEU A 74 8.85 5.87 17.54
CA LEU A 74 10.22 5.32 17.68
C LEU A 74 11.27 6.32 17.20
N ARG A 75 11.03 6.99 16.07
CA ARG A 75 11.91 8.03 15.55
C ARG A 75 11.99 9.23 16.50
N PHE A 76 10.88 9.66 17.08
CA PHE A 76 10.87 10.72 18.10
C PHE A 76 11.61 10.34 19.38
N LEU A 77 11.62 9.05 19.74
CA LEU A 77 12.41 8.50 20.85
C LEU A 77 13.90 8.31 20.51
N GLY A 78 14.35 8.73 19.32
CA GLY A 78 15.75 8.65 18.90
C GLY A 78 16.16 7.32 18.27
N VAL A 79 15.22 6.38 18.07
CA VAL A 79 15.51 5.12 17.37
C VAL A 79 15.76 5.42 15.90
N THR A 80 17.00 5.24 15.48
CA THR A 80 17.41 5.39 14.08
C THR A 80 18.30 4.23 13.64
N PHE A 81 18.19 3.86 12.37
CA PHE A 81 18.94 2.80 11.76
C PHE A 81 19.88 3.37 10.70
N PRO A 82 21.11 2.86 10.55
CA PRO A 82 21.93 3.19 9.40
C PRO A 82 21.21 2.74 8.11
N ILE A 83 21.53 3.40 6.99
CA ILE A 83 20.91 3.13 5.69
C ILE A 83 20.97 1.64 5.33
N SER A 84 22.08 0.96 5.64
CA SER A 84 22.25 -0.49 5.42
C SER A 84 21.17 -1.33 6.12
N VAL A 85 20.86 -1.02 7.39
CA VAL A 85 19.84 -1.73 8.16
C VAL A 85 18.44 -1.40 7.63
N SER A 86 18.16 -0.14 7.29
CA SER A 86 16.89 0.23 6.66
C SER A 86 16.66 -0.50 5.33
N LEU A 87 17.70 -0.69 4.51
CA LEU A 87 17.60 -1.46 3.27
C LEU A 87 17.25 -2.92 3.55
N ILE A 88 17.90 -3.55 4.53
CA ILE A 88 17.60 -4.93 4.94
C ILE A 88 16.14 -5.08 5.38
N LEU A 89 15.57 -4.08 6.06
CA LEU A 89 14.17 -4.09 6.49
C LEU A 89 13.17 -3.91 5.34
N ILE A 90 13.56 -3.18 4.28
CA ILE A 90 12.72 -2.88 3.12
C ILE A 90 12.71 -4.04 2.11
N ILE A 91 13.84 -4.72 1.91
CA ILE A 91 14.03 -5.77 0.91
C ILE A 91 12.98 -6.91 0.99
N PRO A 92 12.60 -7.45 2.17
CA PRO A 92 11.65 -8.55 2.27
C PRO A 92 10.30 -8.24 1.60
N LEU A 93 9.79 -7.02 1.74
CA LEU A 93 8.54 -6.61 1.11
C LEU A 93 8.68 -6.55 -0.42
N ILE A 94 9.81 -6.03 -0.92
CA ILE A 94 10.07 -5.91 -2.35
C ILE A 94 10.19 -7.30 -2.97
N VAL A 95 10.97 -8.19 -2.36
CA VAL A 95 11.14 -9.57 -2.83
C VAL A 95 9.82 -10.33 -2.81
N ASP A 96 9.03 -10.20 -1.74
CA ASP A 96 7.68 -10.76 -1.66
C ASP A 96 6.78 -10.21 -2.76
N GLY A 97 6.81 -8.90 -3.02
CA GLY A 97 6.04 -8.27 -4.09
C GLY A 97 6.43 -8.75 -5.49
N ILE A 98 7.72 -8.87 -5.76
CA ILE A 98 8.27 -9.34 -7.05
C ILE A 98 7.94 -10.81 -7.27
N THR A 99 8.19 -11.68 -6.29
CA THR A 99 7.91 -13.12 -6.39
C THR A 99 6.42 -13.41 -6.58
N GLN A 100 5.55 -12.60 -5.98
CA GLN A 100 4.10 -12.68 -6.23
C GLN A 100 3.70 -12.18 -7.61
N LEU A 101 4.39 -11.18 -8.17
CA LEU A 101 4.12 -10.67 -9.52
C LEU A 101 4.44 -11.73 -10.58
N PHE A 102 5.48 -12.52 -10.37
CA PHE A 102 5.86 -13.65 -11.23
C PHE A 102 5.08 -14.94 -10.95
N GLU A 103 4.02 -14.88 -10.13
CA GLU A 103 3.19 -16.03 -9.72
C GLU A 103 4.00 -17.20 -9.11
N CYS A 104 5.23 -16.97 -8.67
CA CYS A 104 6.12 -18.03 -8.19
C CYS A 104 5.64 -18.67 -6.89
N ARG A 105 4.83 -17.96 -6.09
CA ARG A 105 4.32 -18.42 -4.79
C ARG A 105 3.14 -17.58 -4.30
N GLU A 106 2.15 -18.24 -3.68
CA GLU A 106 1.16 -17.54 -2.85
C GLU A 106 1.76 -17.21 -1.47
N SER A 107 1.92 -15.90 -1.21
CA SER A 107 2.48 -15.39 0.04
C SER A 107 1.48 -15.52 1.20
N ASN A 108 1.97 -15.93 2.38
CA ASN A 108 1.13 -16.10 3.57
C ASN A 108 0.76 -14.73 4.17
N ASN A 109 -0.48 -14.56 4.65
CA ASN A 109 -0.96 -13.31 5.22
C ASN A 109 -0.11 -12.84 6.41
N VAL A 110 0.39 -13.76 7.24
CA VAL A 110 1.31 -13.43 8.35
C VAL A 110 2.60 -12.82 7.82
N PHE A 111 3.19 -13.43 6.78
CA PHE A 111 4.42 -12.93 6.18
C PHE A 111 4.20 -11.55 5.54
N ARG A 112 3.07 -11.36 4.84
CA ARG A 112 2.68 -10.06 4.25
C ARG A 112 2.58 -8.95 5.29
N VAL A 113 2.05 -9.24 6.48
CA VAL A 113 1.99 -8.28 7.60
C VAL A 113 3.40 -7.98 8.10
N ILE A 114 4.20 -9.00 8.38
CA ILE A 114 5.57 -8.83 8.92
C ILE A 114 6.45 -8.04 7.94
N SER A 115 6.50 -8.45 6.67
CA SER A 115 7.30 -7.75 5.66
C SER A 115 6.83 -6.31 5.47
N GLY A 116 5.52 -6.05 5.54
CA GLY A 116 4.97 -4.70 5.48
C GLY A 116 5.37 -3.86 6.68
N PHE A 117 5.30 -4.43 7.89
CA PHE A 117 5.69 -3.77 9.13
C PHE A 117 7.17 -3.37 9.13
N LEU A 118 8.06 -4.30 8.75
CA LEU A 118 9.49 -4.04 8.63
C LEU A 118 9.78 -2.93 7.61
N PHE A 119 9.09 -2.95 6.47
CA PHE A 119 9.20 -1.89 5.46
C PHE A 119 8.82 -0.51 6.04
N GLY A 120 7.68 -0.42 6.73
CA GLY A 120 7.23 0.84 7.33
C GLY A 120 8.23 1.41 8.34
N ILE A 121 8.76 0.56 9.23
CA ILE A 121 9.78 0.96 10.21
C ILE A 121 11.08 1.37 9.52
N GLY A 122 11.56 0.58 8.55
CA GLY A 122 12.80 0.85 7.82
C GLY A 122 12.80 2.20 7.12
N CYS A 123 11.64 2.60 6.56
CA CYS A 123 11.44 3.90 5.91
C CYS A 123 11.46 5.08 6.89
N ILE A 124 10.83 4.97 8.07
CA ILE A 124 10.71 6.08 9.03
C ILE A 124 11.98 6.25 9.89
N CYS A 125 12.57 5.13 10.32
CA CYS A 125 13.70 5.16 11.24
C CYS A 125 15.06 5.30 10.53
N VAL A 126 15.13 5.53 9.21
CA VAL A 126 16.42 5.69 8.51
C VAL A 126 17.19 6.93 8.96
N ARG A 127 18.44 6.76 9.39
CA ARG A 127 19.34 7.84 9.76
C ARG A 127 19.84 8.54 8.49
N SER A 128 19.57 9.84 8.39
CA SER A 128 20.17 10.68 7.34
C SER A 128 21.65 10.82 7.62
N ILE A 129 22.48 10.74 6.58
CA ILE A 129 23.89 11.13 6.66
C ILE A 129 23.87 12.66 6.55
N SER A 130 23.96 13.34 7.68
CA SER A 130 24.08 14.80 7.77
C SER A 130 25.04 15.14 8.89
#